data_AF-A0A8X7V6C1-F1
#
_entry.id   AF-A0A8X7V6C1-F1
#
_cell.length_a   1.000
_cell.length_b   1.000
_cell.length_c   1.000
_cell.angle_alpha   90.00
_cell.angle_beta   90.00
_cell.angle_gamma   90.00
#
_symmetry.space_group_name_H-M   'P 1'
#
loop_
_entity.id
_entity.type
_entity.pdbx_description
1 polymer ?
#
loop_
_entity_poly.entity_id
_entity_poly.type
_entity_poly.pdbx_seq_one_letter_code
_entity_poly.pdbx_strand_id
1 'polypeptide(L)'
;MLTINKFFFLLPIAFMAVFGTAQTLPSQPTPVQDPTDCMSSLYAIPNCVQEILQPFVNGEFETIGQSCCHAFLGLSADCITERFAFAPDFPPTLRDQCSGQ
;
A
#
# COMPACT_ATOMS: atom_id res chain seq x y z
N MET A 1 11.72 21.15 10.83
CA MET A 1 10.52 21.01 9.96
C MET A 1 10.80 21.15 8.45
N LEU A 2 12.03 21.40 7.96
CA LEU A 2 12.29 21.63 6.52
C LEU A 2 13.00 20.49 5.77
N THR A 3 13.56 19.49 6.47
CA THR A 3 14.39 18.43 5.82
C THR A 3 13.59 17.16 5.46
N ILE A 4 12.41 16.94 6.05
CA ILE A 4 11.55 15.78 5.75
C ILE A 4 10.88 15.92 4.38
N ASN A 5 10.49 17.15 4.00
CA ASN A 5 9.82 17.43 2.72
C ASN A 5 10.68 17.10 1.50
N LYS A 6 12.00 17.32 1.57
CA LYS A 6 12.87 17.10 0.39
C LYS A 6 13.21 15.64 0.14
N PHE A 7 13.17 14.79 1.17
CA PHE A 7 13.44 13.36 1.02
C PHE A 7 12.27 12.62 0.38
N PHE A 8 11.03 13.02 0.69
CA PHE A 8 9.81 12.43 0.15
C PHE A 8 9.69 12.63 -1.38
N PHE A 9 10.12 13.78 -1.89
CA PHE A 9 10.12 14.07 -3.34
C PHE A 9 11.25 13.39 -4.15
N LEU A 10 12.33 12.94 -3.51
CA LEU A 10 13.47 12.32 -4.23
C LEU A 10 13.34 10.81 -4.41
N LEU A 11 12.56 10.14 -3.56
CA LEU A 11 12.27 8.70 -3.65
C LEU A 11 11.57 8.24 -4.95
N PRO A 12 10.57 8.96 -5.52
CA PRO A 12 9.90 8.51 -6.75
C PRO A 12 10.76 8.65 -8.02
N ILE A 13 11.78 9.53 -8.02
CA ILE A 13 12.66 9.75 -9.19
C ILE A 13 13.52 8.49 -9.46
N ALA A 14 13.90 7.75 -8.41
CA ALA A 14 14.66 6.51 -8.55
C ALA A 14 13.83 5.35 -9.13
N PHE A 15 12.51 5.33 -8.90
CA PHE A 15 11.63 4.25 -9.37
C PHE A 15 11.34 4.30 -10.87
N MET A 16 11.28 5.51 -11.47
CA MET A 16 10.97 5.67 -12.89
C MET A 16 12.07 5.15 -13.83
N ALA A 17 13.28 4.88 -13.33
CA ALA A 17 14.38 4.31 -14.13
C ALA A 17 14.25 2.79 -14.37
N VAL A 18 13.39 2.07 -13.63
CA VAL A 18 13.25 0.60 -13.71
C VAL A 18 12.14 0.14 -14.67
N PHE A 19 11.09 0.94 -14.90
CA PHE A 19 9.95 0.54 -15.73
C PHE A 19 10.14 0.79 -17.24
N GLY A 20 11.39 0.86 -17.70
CA GLY A 20 11.76 1.19 -19.09
C GLY A 20 12.00 -0.02 -20.01
N THR A 21 11.65 -1.25 -19.62
CA THR A 21 11.71 -2.40 -20.53
C THR A 21 10.35 -3.12 -20.57
N ALA A 22 9.59 -2.81 -21.61
CA ALA A 22 8.50 -3.67 -22.07
C ALA A 22 9.14 -4.92 -22.68
N GLN A 23 9.09 -6.05 -21.98
CA GLN A 23 9.32 -7.37 -22.59
C GLN A 23 8.00 -8.11 -22.75
N THR A 24 7.67 -8.40 -24.00
CA THR A 24 6.62 -9.32 -24.44
C THR A 24 7.21 -10.73 -24.58
N LEU A 25 6.82 -11.71 -23.75
CA LEU A 25 6.84 -13.16 -24.07
C LEU A 25 6.13 -14.01 -22.97
N PRO A 26 5.87 -15.32 -23.20
CA PRO A 26 4.56 -15.92 -23.41
C PRO A 26 4.04 -16.72 -22.19
N SER A 27 2.79 -17.17 -22.30
CA SER A 27 2.04 -18.04 -21.38
C SER A 27 2.87 -19.07 -20.60
N GLN A 28 2.94 -18.94 -19.27
CA GLN A 28 3.33 -20.02 -18.35
C GLN A 28 2.78 -19.77 -16.93
N PRO A 29 2.72 -20.81 -16.07
CA PRO A 29 1.53 -21.23 -15.32
C PRO A 29 1.33 -20.43 -14.05
N THR A 30 0.08 -20.43 -13.57
CA THR A 30 -0.44 -19.86 -12.32
C THR A 30 0.65 -19.60 -11.26
N PRO A 31 0.95 -18.33 -10.93
CA PRO A 31 1.94 -18.03 -9.92
C PRO A 31 1.42 -18.53 -8.57
N VAL A 32 2.24 -19.34 -7.91
CA VAL A 32 2.30 -19.40 -6.45
C VAL A 32 2.11 -17.96 -5.96
N GLN A 33 1.06 -17.70 -5.16
CA GLN A 33 0.87 -16.38 -4.55
C GLN A 33 2.19 -16.01 -3.89
N ASP A 34 2.91 -15.09 -4.52
CA ASP A 34 4.14 -14.56 -3.99
C ASP A 34 3.77 -14.02 -2.60
N PRO A 35 4.41 -14.46 -1.50
CA PRO A 35 4.13 -13.89 -0.17
C PRO A 35 4.32 -12.37 -0.18
N THR A 36 5.16 -11.88 -1.09
CA THR A 36 5.35 -10.47 -1.41
C THR A 36 4.12 -9.80 -2.03
N ASP A 37 3.05 -10.50 -2.38
CA ASP A 37 1.80 -9.98 -2.98
C ASP A 37 0.60 -10.09 -2.05
N CYS A 38 0.83 -10.19 -0.73
CA CYS A 38 -0.24 -10.29 0.26
C CYS A 38 -1.21 -9.08 0.29
N MET A 39 -0.82 -7.95 -0.31
CA MET A 39 -1.66 -6.75 -0.49
C MET A 39 -2.52 -6.77 -1.77
N SER A 40 -2.51 -7.88 -2.53
CA SER A 40 -3.26 -8.03 -3.79
C SER A 40 -4.73 -7.62 -3.67
N SER A 41 -5.37 -7.93 -2.54
CA SER A 41 -6.76 -7.58 -2.26
C SER A 41 -7.01 -6.08 -2.25
N LEU A 42 -6.02 -5.26 -1.84
CA LEU A 42 -6.12 -3.81 -1.87
C LEU A 42 -5.99 -3.28 -3.30
N TYR A 43 -5.06 -3.83 -4.09
CA TYR A 43 -4.85 -3.41 -5.48
C TYR A 43 -6.03 -3.76 -6.39
N ALA A 44 -6.78 -4.82 -6.04
CA ALA A 44 -8.01 -5.19 -6.74
C ALA A 44 -9.15 -4.16 -6.56
N ILE A 45 -9.05 -3.29 -5.53
CA ILE A 45 -10.06 -2.27 -5.23
C ILE A 45 -9.55 -0.92 -5.76
N PRO A 46 -10.30 -0.26 -6.65
CA PRO A 46 -9.89 1.02 -7.20
C PRO A 46 -9.69 2.04 -6.07
N ASN A 47 -8.60 2.80 -6.14
CA ASN A 47 -8.22 3.84 -5.19
C ASN A 47 -7.92 3.39 -3.75
N CYS A 48 -8.10 2.12 -3.39
CA CYS A 48 -7.94 1.67 -2.01
C CYS A 48 -6.54 1.93 -1.44
N VAL A 49 -5.50 1.63 -2.22
CA VAL A 49 -4.11 1.92 -1.80
C VAL A 49 -3.88 3.42 -1.66
N GLN A 50 -4.49 4.24 -2.51
CA GLN A 50 -4.37 5.69 -2.41
C GLN A 50 -5.08 6.22 -1.16
N GLU A 51 -6.29 5.76 -0.87
CA GLU A 51 -7.06 6.12 0.33
C GLU A 51 -6.30 5.78 1.61
N ILE A 52 -5.70 4.57 1.64
CA ILE A 52 -4.86 4.12 2.75
C ILE A 52 -3.61 4.99 2.86
N LEU A 53 -2.94 5.34 1.77
CA LEU A 53 -1.67 6.07 1.85
C LEU A 53 -1.82 7.59 1.96
N GLN A 54 -3.02 8.12 1.75
CA GLN A 54 -3.29 9.56 1.82
C GLN A 54 -2.85 10.24 3.13
N PRO A 55 -3.00 9.65 4.32
CA PRO A 55 -2.55 10.28 5.57
C PRO A 55 -1.04 10.46 5.64
N PHE A 56 -0.24 9.72 4.88
CA PHE A 56 1.20 9.98 4.81
C PHE A 56 1.51 11.32 4.14
N VAL A 57 0.59 11.83 3.31
CA VAL A 57 0.70 13.13 2.63
C VAL A 57 -0.03 14.21 3.40
N ASN A 58 -1.27 13.93 3.81
CA ASN A 58 -2.19 14.93 4.37
C ASN A 58 -2.18 14.96 5.91
N GLY A 59 -1.66 13.92 6.57
CA GLY A 59 -1.63 13.77 8.03
C GLY A 59 -2.88 13.12 8.63
N GLU A 60 -3.96 12.98 7.86
CA GLU A 60 -5.25 12.45 8.35
C GLU A 60 -5.90 11.51 7.33
N PHE A 61 -6.76 10.62 7.82
CA PHE A 61 -7.64 9.80 6.98
C PHE A 61 -8.88 10.61 6.61
N GLU A 62 -9.19 10.70 5.31
CA GLU A 62 -10.44 11.35 4.86
C GLU A 62 -11.61 10.38 4.95
N THR A 63 -11.77 9.52 3.95
CA THR A 63 -12.83 8.52 3.87
C THR A 63 -12.27 7.31 3.16
N ILE A 64 -12.20 6.19 3.86
CA ILE A 64 -11.73 4.93 3.30
C ILE A 64 -12.96 4.14 2.90
N GLY A 65 -13.05 3.67 1.67
CA GLY A 65 -14.20 2.88 1.23
C GLY A 65 -14.38 1.62 2.07
N GLN A 66 -15.63 1.23 2.34
CA GLN A 66 -15.93 0.04 3.15
C GLN A 66 -15.30 -1.24 2.57
N SER A 67 -15.29 -1.38 1.24
CA SER A 67 -14.60 -2.48 0.56
C SER A 67 -13.09 -2.47 0.83
N CYS A 68 -12.48 -1.27 0.83
CA CYS A 68 -11.05 -1.11 1.10
C CYS A 68 -10.72 -1.47 2.54
N CYS A 69 -11.52 -1.02 3.50
CA CYS A 69 -11.38 -1.40 4.90
C CYS A 69 -11.54 -2.91 5.11
N HIS A 70 -12.54 -3.53 4.51
CA HIS A 70 -12.71 -4.98 4.59
C HIS A 70 -11.49 -5.73 4.02
N ALA A 71 -10.95 -5.27 2.88
CA ALA A 71 -9.75 -5.87 2.30
C ALA A 71 -8.52 -5.69 3.19
N PHE A 72 -8.34 -4.53 3.82
CA PHE A 72 -7.23 -4.27 4.75
C PHE A 72 -7.34 -5.11 6.02
N LEU A 73 -8.53 -5.19 6.62
CA LEU A 73 -8.78 -6.02 7.80
C LEU A 73 -8.63 -7.52 7.51
N GLY A 74 -8.79 -7.93 6.25
CA GLY A 74 -8.56 -9.30 5.79
C GLY A 74 -7.10 -9.68 5.57
N LEU A 75 -6.16 -8.74 5.70
CA LEU A 75 -4.72 -9.02 5.56
C LEU A 75 -4.20 -9.77 6.79
N SER A 76 -3.22 -10.66 6.57
CA SER A 76 -2.56 -11.35 7.67
C SER A 76 -1.67 -10.39 8.48
N ALA A 77 -1.48 -10.70 9.76
CA ALA A 77 -0.60 -9.92 10.63
C ALA A 77 0.84 -9.87 10.10
N ASP A 78 1.33 -10.98 9.54
CA ASP A 78 2.66 -11.07 8.93
C ASP A 78 2.78 -10.12 7.72
N CYS A 79 1.77 -10.11 6.85
CA CYS A 79 1.70 -9.20 5.70
C CYS A 79 1.75 -7.73 6.13
N ILE A 80 0.96 -7.38 7.14
CA ILE A 80 0.95 -6.02 7.69
C ILE A 80 2.31 -5.67 8.27
N THR A 81 2.90 -6.57 9.05
CA THR A 81 4.19 -6.34 9.72
C THR A 81 5.32 -6.15 8.70
N GLU A 82 5.34 -6.95 7.64
CA GLU A 82 6.35 -6.86 6.58
C GLU A 82 6.18 -5.57 5.76
N ARG A 83 4.96 -5.25 5.32
CA ARG A 83 4.70 -4.10 4.45
C ARG A 83 4.76 -2.76 5.18
N PHE A 84 4.45 -2.72 6.47
CA PHE A 84 4.46 -1.51 7.30
C PHE A 84 5.59 -1.50 8.33
N ALA A 85 6.69 -2.24 8.11
CA ALA A 85 7.83 -2.30 9.01
C ALA A 85 8.44 -0.92 9.36
N PHE A 86 8.33 0.04 8.43
CA PHE A 86 8.84 1.42 8.62
C PHE A 86 7.83 2.37 9.26
N ALA A 87 6.58 1.94 9.46
CA ALA A 87 5.48 2.73 10.02
C ALA A 87 4.60 1.87 10.94
N PRO A 88 5.11 1.39 12.08
CA PRO A 88 4.42 0.42 12.95
C PRO A 88 3.13 0.96 13.56
N ASP A 89 3.01 2.27 13.76
CA ASP A 89 1.81 2.91 14.30
C ASP A 89 0.71 3.13 13.25
N PHE A 90 1.05 2.98 11.96
CA PHE A 90 0.11 3.21 10.87
C PHE A 90 -0.97 2.12 10.76
N PRO A 91 -0.64 0.81 10.75
CA PRO A 91 -1.64 -0.26 10.74
C PRO A 91 -2.68 -0.23 11.86
N PRO A 92 -2.33 -0.05 13.16
CA PRO A 92 -3.33 0.03 14.21
C PRO A 92 -4.24 1.25 14.03
N THR A 93 -3.69 2.40 13.65
CA THR A 93 -4.49 3.61 13.40
C THR A 93 -5.47 3.40 12.25
N LEU A 94 -5.02 2.81 11.14
CA LEU A 94 -5.87 2.48 10.00
C LEU A 94 -6.97 1.46 10.37
N ARG A 95 -6.64 0.45 11.18
CA ARG A 95 -7.62 -0.51 11.70
C ARG A 95 -8.69 0.18 12.53
N ASP A 96 -8.31 1.12 13.38
CA ASP A 96 -9.26 1.86 14.23
C ASP A 96 -10.21 2.73 13.38
N GLN A 97 -9.69 3.39 12.34
CA GLN A 97 -10.52 4.10 11.35
C GLN A 97 -11.50 3.17 10.64
N CYS A 98 -11.02 2.00 10.19
CA CYS A 98 -11.87 1.01 9.54
C CYS A 98 -12.90 0.36 10.46
N SER A 99 -12.66 0.33 11.77
CA SER A 99 -13.60 -0.20 12.77
C SER A 99 -14.68 0.82 13.17
N GLY A 100 -14.47 2.10 12.85
CA GLY A 100 -15.43 3.19 13.07
C GLY A 100 -16.45 3.37 11.94
N GLN A 101 -16.37 2.56 10.88
CA GLN A 101 -17.30 2.51 9.75
C GLN A 101 -18.32 1.38 9.90
#